data_AF-A0A2V5PR60-F1
#
_entry.id   AF-A0A2V5PR60-F1
#
_cell.length_a   1.000
_cell.length_b   1.000
_cell.length_c   1.000
_cell.angle_alpha   90.00
_cell.angle_beta   90.00
_cell.angle_gamma   90.00
#
_symmetry.space_group_name_H-M   'P 1'
#
loop_
_entity.id
_entity.type
_entity.pdbx_description
1 polymer ?
#
loop_
_entity_poly.entity_id
_entity_poly.type
_entity_poly.pdbx_seq_one_letter_code
_entity_poly.pdbx_strand_id
1 'polypeptide(L)'
;MNATKPKPDQILVGIGVLTWMPHERRSDQYGSVFLMEDGTEAQAEMFFPKGKGRLVAHVIEPRKSEHIGDIMRGLYPVMPNVGDRLVLGEGEAFEDNCQGRKSLGVSPGNRANDWLDPRALYNCHESLVQLIWETI
;
A
#
# COMPACT_ATOMS: atom_id res chain seq x y z
N MET A 1 3.74 19.83 7.87
CA MET A 1 2.53 18.99 8.00
C MET A 1 2.86 17.90 9.01
N ASN A 2 2.07 17.76 10.07
CA ASN A 2 2.39 16.82 11.15
C ASN A 2 1.88 15.43 10.79
N ALA A 3 2.78 14.54 10.34
CA ALA A 3 2.52 13.11 10.30
C ALA A 3 2.03 12.66 11.69
N THR A 4 0.86 12.03 11.74
CA THR A 4 0.27 11.57 13.00
C THR A 4 1.16 10.48 13.58
N LYS A 5 1.62 10.64 14.83
CA LYS A 5 2.43 9.61 15.50
C LYS A 5 1.65 8.29 15.56
N PRO A 6 2.28 7.14 15.25
CA PRO A 6 1.66 5.83 15.43
C PRO A 6 1.21 5.62 16.88
N LYS A 7 0.06 4.99 17.07
CA LYS A 7 -0.40 4.48 18.38
C LYS A 7 0.48 3.29 18.83
N PRO A 8 0.40 2.83 20.10
CA PRO A 8 1.27 1.77 20.62
C PRO A 8 1.18 0.42 19.88
N ASP A 9 0.03 0.15 19.27
CA ASP A 9 -0.30 -1.01 18.44
C ASP A 9 -0.02 -0.79 16.94
N GLN A 10 0.60 0.35 16.60
CA GLN A 10 0.89 0.76 15.23
C GLN A 10 2.40 0.90 15.04
N ILE A 11 2.90 0.23 14.02
CA ILE A 11 4.29 0.30 13.59
C ILE A 11 4.34 1.14 12.32
N LEU A 12 5.19 2.16 12.32
CA LEU A 12 5.52 2.88 11.09
C LEU A 12 6.30 1.95 10.16
N VAL A 13 5.71 1.62 9.01
CA VAL A 13 6.42 0.89 7.95
C VAL A 13 7.30 1.86 7.18
N GLY A 14 6.78 3.00 6.77
CA GLY A 14 7.57 3.96 6.01
C GLY A 14 6.73 5.16 5.56
N ILE A 15 7.39 6.13 4.95
CA ILE A 15 6.76 7.30 4.34
C ILE A 15 7.28 7.41 2.90
N GLY A 16 6.36 7.56 1.96
CA GLY A 16 6.72 7.68 0.54
C GLY A 16 5.50 7.63 -0.36
N VAL A 17 5.75 7.71 -1.66
CA VAL A 17 4.72 7.60 -2.69
C VAL A 17 4.34 6.13 -2.89
N LEU A 18 3.07 5.80 -2.65
CA LEU A 18 2.60 4.42 -2.72
C LEU A 18 2.42 3.94 -4.15
N THR A 19 2.94 2.75 -4.42
CA THR A 19 2.74 2.05 -5.69
C THR A 19 2.89 0.54 -5.51
N TRP A 20 2.75 -0.22 -6.59
CA TRP A 20 2.88 -1.67 -6.64
C TRP A 20 3.44 -2.10 -8.00
N MET A 21 3.98 -3.31 -8.06
CA MET A 21 4.55 -3.81 -9.30
C MET A 21 3.45 -4.10 -10.34
N PRO A 22 3.67 -3.88 -11.65
CA PRO A 22 2.63 -4.09 -12.66
C PRO A 22 2.03 -5.51 -12.71
N HIS A 23 2.78 -6.53 -12.26
CA HIS A 23 2.30 -7.92 -12.21
C HIS A 23 1.29 -8.15 -11.07
N GLU A 24 1.32 -7.33 -10.01
CA GLU A 24 0.33 -7.39 -8.92
C GLU A 24 -1.10 -7.25 -9.43
N ARG A 25 -1.32 -6.38 -10.42
CA ARG A 25 -2.62 -6.25 -11.09
C ARG A 25 -2.97 -7.42 -12.00
N ARG A 26 -1.98 -8.07 -12.61
CA ARG A 26 -2.17 -8.97 -13.76
C ARG A 26 -2.19 -10.45 -13.39
N SER A 27 -1.33 -10.86 -12.47
CA SER A 27 -1.09 -12.25 -12.08
C SER A 27 -1.19 -12.46 -10.57
N ASP A 28 -0.86 -11.44 -9.79
CA ASP A 28 -0.58 -11.58 -8.36
C ASP A 28 -1.62 -10.92 -7.46
N GLN A 29 -2.84 -10.70 -7.99
CA GLN A 29 -4.04 -10.36 -7.20
C GLN A 29 -3.78 -9.34 -6.08
N TYR A 30 -3.00 -8.30 -6.39
CA TYR A 30 -2.59 -7.25 -5.45
C TYR A 30 -2.10 -7.81 -4.10
N GLY A 31 -0.98 -8.52 -4.09
CA GLY A 31 -0.36 -9.10 -2.91
C GLY A 31 0.57 -8.17 -2.13
N SER A 32 1.24 -7.23 -2.81
CA SER A 32 2.26 -6.37 -2.18
C SER A 32 2.32 -4.94 -2.70
N VAL A 33 2.87 -4.04 -1.89
CA VAL A 33 3.11 -2.63 -2.20
C VAL A 33 4.53 -2.21 -1.83
N PHE A 34 5.04 -1.17 -2.48
CA PHE A 34 6.29 -0.52 -2.07
C PHE A 34 6.13 1.00 -2.10
N LEU A 35 7.11 1.68 -1.49
CA LEU A 35 7.16 3.14 -1.43
C LEU A 35 8.30 3.67 -2.31
N MET A 36 8.04 4.76 -3.00
CA MET A 36 9.03 5.58 -3.71
C MET A 36 9.30 6.87 -2.91
N GLU A 37 10.48 7.47 -3.04
CA GLU A 37 10.83 8.67 -2.26
C GLU A 37 9.94 9.87 -2.61
N ASP A 38 9.76 10.13 -3.90
CA ASP A 38 9.04 11.31 -4.42
C ASP A 38 8.14 11.00 -5.62
N GLY A 39 7.99 9.71 -5.96
CA GLY A 39 7.28 9.24 -7.14
C GLY A 39 8.21 8.96 -8.34
N THR A 40 9.51 9.14 -8.18
CA THR A 40 10.54 8.69 -9.15
C THR A 40 10.90 7.22 -8.94
N GLU A 41 11.91 6.72 -9.67
CA GLU A 41 12.34 5.32 -9.56
C GLU A 41 12.97 4.94 -8.21
N ALA A 42 13.41 5.93 -7.40
CA ALA A 42 14.08 5.70 -6.13
C ALA A 42 13.12 5.13 -5.07
N GLN A 43 13.52 4.00 -4.47
CA GLN A 43 12.76 3.33 -3.44
C GLN A 43 12.99 3.99 -2.08
N ALA A 44 11.90 4.31 -1.37
CA ALA A 44 11.96 4.81 -0.01
C ALA A 44 12.28 3.69 0.99
N GLU A 45 12.85 4.06 2.14
CA GLU A 45 13.12 3.13 3.23
C GLU A 45 11.81 2.59 3.82
N MET A 46 11.79 1.28 4.05
CA MET A 46 10.64 0.56 4.63
C MET A 46 11.10 -0.40 5.73
N PHE A 47 10.36 -0.41 6.82
CA PHE A 47 10.42 -1.43 7.86
C PHE A 47 9.45 -2.57 7.52
N PHE A 48 9.91 -3.82 7.62
CA PHE A 48 9.11 -5.00 7.29
C PHE A 48 8.61 -5.68 8.57
N PRO A 49 7.33 -5.48 8.95
CA PRO A 49 6.74 -6.13 10.10
C PRO A 49 6.63 -7.64 9.88
N LYS A 50 6.48 -8.38 10.98
CA LYS A 50 6.24 -9.82 10.99
C LYS A 50 4.97 -10.13 11.77
N GLY A 51 4.34 -11.26 11.46
CA GLY A 51 3.12 -11.70 12.13
C GLY A 51 1.85 -11.21 11.44
N LYS A 52 0.72 -11.44 12.10
CA LYS A 52 -0.60 -11.00 11.65
C LYS A 52 -0.88 -9.54 11.99
N GLY A 53 -1.60 -8.89 11.11
CA GLY A 53 -1.98 -7.51 11.27
C GLY A 53 -2.68 -6.95 10.05
N ARG A 54 -2.79 -5.62 10.05
CA ARG A 54 -3.46 -4.86 9.00
C ARG A 54 -2.51 -3.81 8.44
N LEU A 55 -2.41 -3.76 7.11
CA LEU A 55 -1.68 -2.73 6.41
C LEU A 55 -2.59 -1.56 6.10
N VAL A 56 -2.15 -0.35 6.48
CA VAL A 56 -2.95 0.86 6.40
C VAL A 56 -2.13 1.97 5.76
N ALA A 57 -2.71 2.68 4.80
CA ALA A 57 -2.16 3.90 4.22
C ALA A 57 -2.86 5.12 4.83
N HIS A 58 -2.09 6.01 5.45
CA HIS A 58 -2.54 7.36 5.82
C HIS A 58 -2.09 8.35 4.76
N VAL A 59 -3.03 9.04 4.11
CA VAL A 59 -2.71 9.99 3.04
C VAL A 59 -2.15 11.27 3.64
N ILE A 60 -0.91 11.61 3.29
CA ILE A 60 -0.27 12.88 3.67
C ILE A 60 -0.55 13.94 2.61
N GLU A 61 -0.30 13.59 1.34
CA GLU A 61 -0.51 14.48 0.20
C GLU A 61 -1.17 13.67 -0.93
N PRO A 62 -2.45 13.92 -1.25
CA PRO A 62 -3.12 13.25 -2.34
C PRO A 62 -2.53 13.72 -3.66
N ARG A 63 -2.22 12.78 -4.54
CA ARG A 63 -1.88 13.06 -5.93
C ARG A 63 -2.88 12.40 -6.84
N LYS A 64 -3.11 13.01 -8.00
CA LYS A 64 -3.99 12.43 -9.01
C LYS A 64 -3.27 11.23 -9.62
N SER A 65 -3.81 10.04 -9.39
CA SER A 65 -3.33 8.82 -10.05
C SER A 65 -3.40 8.97 -11.58
N GLU A 66 -2.30 8.70 -12.27
CA GLU A 66 -2.27 8.61 -13.74
C GLU A 66 -2.90 7.31 -14.27
N HIS A 67 -3.11 6.32 -13.41
CA HIS A 67 -3.77 5.08 -13.80
C HIS A 67 -5.26 5.30 -14.08
N ILE A 68 -5.78 4.76 -15.19
CA ILE A 68 -7.21 4.80 -15.54
C ILE A 68 -8.09 3.88 -14.67
N GLY A 69 -7.53 3.24 -13.64
CA GLY A 69 -8.15 2.16 -12.90
C GLY A 69 -8.16 0.79 -13.61
N ASP A 70 -8.97 -0.13 -13.09
CA ASP A 70 -9.29 -1.42 -13.69
C ASP A 70 -10.73 -1.39 -14.22
N ILE A 71 -10.85 -1.05 -15.51
CA ILE A 71 -12.13 -0.89 -16.21
C ILE A 71 -12.96 -2.18 -16.18
N MET A 72 -12.32 -3.35 -16.32
CA MET A 72 -13.02 -4.64 -16.35
C MET A 72 -13.67 -4.97 -15.00
N ARG A 73 -13.09 -4.45 -13.91
CA ARG A 73 -13.62 -4.60 -12.54
C ARG A 73 -14.44 -3.39 -12.07
N GLY A 74 -14.64 -2.38 -12.92
CA GLY A 74 -15.36 -1.14 -12.55
C GLY A 74 -14.67 -0.34 -11.44
N LEU A 75 -13.35 -0.47 -11.32
CA LEU A 75 -12.54 0.22 -10.33
C LEU A 75 -11.88 1.42 -10.98
N TYR A 76 -12.13 2.61 -10.43
CA TYR A 76 -11.56 3.86 -10.89
C TYR A 76 -10.98 4.59 -9.69
N PRO A 77 -9.78 5.19 -9.82
CA PRO A 77 -9.21 5.99 -8.74
C PRO A 77 -10.14 7.12 -8.37
N VAL A 78 -10.44 7.23 -7.08
CA VAL A 78 -11.06 8.40 -6.49
C VAL A 78 -9.97 9.11 -5.71
N MET A 79 -9.76 10.39 -6.00
CA MET A 79 -8.76 11.18 -5.30
C MET A 79 -9.10 11.21 -3.80
N PRO A 80 -8.16 10.82 -2.91
CA PRO A 80 -8.40 10.77 -1.49
C PRO A 80 -8.25 12.17 -0.88
N ASN A 81 -8.70 12.34 0.34
CA ASN A 81 -8.45 13.54 1.13
C ASN A 81 -7.18 13.39 1.97
N VAL A 82 -6.57 14.52 2.32
CA VAL A 82 -5.49 14.56 3.32
C VAL A 82 -6.02 14.00 4.64
N GLY A 83 -5.27 13.07 5.24
CA GLY A 83 -5.62 12.39 6.48
C GLY A 83 -6.53 11.18 6.31
N ASP A 84 -6.96 10.85 5.09
CA ASP A 84 -7.72 9.64 4.84
C ASP A 84 -6.91 8.40 5.27
N ARG A 85 -7.61 7.48 5.93
CA ARG A 85 -7.07 6.22 6.42
C ARG A 85 -7.67 5.08 5.60
N LEU A 86 -6.86 4.48 4.76
CA LEU A 86 -7.25 3.42 3.83
C LEU A 86 -6.65 2.10 4.29
N VAL A 87 -7.51 1.13 4.60
CA VAL A 87 -7.06 -0.24 4.89
C VAL A 87 -6.72 -0.91 3.57
N LEU A 88 -5.46 -1.30 3.39
CA LEU A 88 -5.01 -1.97 2.18
C LEU A 88 -5.24 -3.46 2.27
N GLY A 89 -5.08 -4.09 3.43
CA GLY A 89 -5.31 -5.52 3.58
C GLY A 89 -5.03 -6.00 4.99
N GLU A 90 -5.42 -7.24 5.27
CA GLU A 90 -5.29 -7.87 6.59
C GLU A 90 -4.83 -9.31 6.42
N GLY A 91 -3.87 -9.75 7.24
CA GLY A 91 -3.29 -11.07 7.14
C GLY A 91 -1.86 -11.14 7.70
N GLU A 92 -1.12 -12.14 7.25
CA GLU A 92 0.28 -12.33 7.59
C GLU A 92 1.18 -11.42 6.73
N ALA A 93 2.05 -10.64 7.37
CA ALA A 93 3.04 -9.83 6.67
C ALA A 93 4.14 -10.69 6.06
N PHE A 94 4.56 -10.35 4.85
CA PHE A 94 5.75 -10.93 4.22
C PHE A 94 6.55 -9.86 3.45
N GLU A 95 7.87 -10.03 3.43
CA GLU A 95 8.75 -9.26 2.54
C GLU A 95 8.78 -9.98 1.18
N ASP A 96 8.53 -9.23 0.12
CA ASP A 96 8.74 -9.67 -1.24
C ASP A 96 9.87 -8.85 -1.87
N ASN A 97 10.59 -9.47 -2.81
CA ASN A 97 11.64 -8.82 -3.56
C ASN A 97 11.47 -9.15 -5.03
N CYS A 98 10.93 -8.19 -5.77
CA CYS A 98 10.74 -8.33 -7.20
C CYS A 98 11.57 -7.29 -7.94
N GLN A 99 12.42 -7.76 -8.86
CA GLN A 99 13.31 -6.91 -9.67
C GLN A 99 14.21 -6.00 -8.83
N GLY A 100 14.64 -6.46 -7.65
CA GLY A 100 15.49 -5.70 -6.74
C GLY A 100 14.74 -4.64 -5.92
N ARG A 101 13.41 -4.53 -6.07
CA ARG A 101 12.57 -3.66 -5.24
C ARG A 101 11.97 -4.47 -4.10
N LYS A 102 12.18 -3.99 -2.87
CA LYS A 102 11.54 -4.60 -1.70
C LYS A 102 10.10 -4.12 -1.57
N SER A 103 9.15 -5.02 -1.43
CA SER A 103 7.74 -4.71 -1.21
C SER A 103 7.23 -5.40 0.05
N LEU A 104 6.27 -4.77 0.71
CA LEU A 104 5.56 -5.35 1.83
C LEU A 104 4.26 -5.96 1.30
N GLY A 105 4.13 -7.27 1.48
CA GLY A 105 2.94 -8.01 1.15
C GLY A 105 2.13 -8.41 2.38
N VAL A 106 0.84 -8.66 2.14
CA VAL A 106 -0.10 -9.15 3.16
C VAL A 106 -0.83 -10.36 2.62
N SER A 107 -0.74 -11.49 3.31
CA SER A 107 -1.39 -12.73 2.90
C SER A 107 -2.55 -13.09 3.84
N PRO A 108 -3.80 -13.12 3.35
CA PRO A 108 -4.95 -13.62 4.13
C PRO A 108 -4.96 -15.16 4.24
N GLY A 109 -3.96 -15.86 3.69
CA GLY A 109 -3.75 -17.31 3.82
C GLY A 109 -4.15 -18.14 2.59
N ASN A 110 -5.02 -17.65 1.71
CA ASN A 110 -5.29 -18.30 0.42
C ASN A 110 -5.33 -17.27 -0.73
N ARG A 111 -5.02 -17.70 -1.96
CA ARG A 111 -4.91 -16.86 -3.17
C ARG A 111 -6.18 -16.91 -4.04
N ALA A 112 -7.36 -17.03 -3.41
CA ALA A 112 -8.61 -17.12 -4.16
C ALA A 112 -9.13 -15.73 -4.61
N ASN A 113 -8.76 -14.67 -3.89
CA ASN A 113 -9.18 -13.29 -4.12
C ASN A 113 -8.00 -12.34 -3.97
N ASP A 114 -8.23 -11.07 -4.35
CA ASP A 114 -7.26 -10.00 -4.09
C ASP A 114 -6.86 -9.98 -2.62
N TRP A 115 -5.55 -9.97 -2.37
CA TRP A 115 -4.98 -9.97 -1.02
C TRP A 115 -5.06 -8.60 -0.36
N LEU A 116 -4.83 -7.57 -1.16
CA LEU A 116 -5.06 -6.18 -0.83
C LEU A 116 -6.33 -5.67 -1.53
N ASP A 117 -7.05 -4.75 -0.89
CA ASP A 117 -8.21 -4.03 -1.44
C ASP A 117 -7.78 -3.17 -2.63
N PRO A 118 -8.14 -3.56 -3.87
CA PRO A 118 -7.72 -2.82 -5.06
C PRO A 118 -8.34 -1.42 -5.13
N ARG A 119 -9.52 -1.20 -4.53
CA ARG A 119 -10.13 0.14 -4.48
C ARG A 119 -9.32 1.06 -3.58
N ALA A 120 -8.93 0.58 -2.40
CA ALA A 120 -8.05 1.33 -1.51
C ALA A 120 -6.72 1.65 -2.19
N LEU A 121 -6.11 0.66 -2.86
CA LEU A 121 -4.87 0.83 -3.63
C LEU A 121 -5.00 1.88 -4.73
N TYR A 122 -6.03 1.79 -5.58
CA TYR A 122 -6.24 2.79 -6.63
C TYR A 122 -6.48 4.19 -6.08
N ASN A 123 -7.16 4.31 -4.94
CA ASN A 123 -7.40 5.61 -4.33
C ASN A 123 -6.12 6.25 -3.80
N CYS A 124 -5.16 5.51 -3.26
CA CYS A 124 -3.89 6.08 -2.77
C CYS A 124 -2.69 5.92 -3.70
N HIS A 125 -2.89 5.38 -4.91
CA HIS A 125 -1.85 5.27 -5.92
C HIS A 125 -1.22 6.63 -6.20
N GLU A 126 0.12 6.67 -6.25
CA GLU A 126 0.94 7.87 -6.46
C GLU A 126 0.80 8.98 -5.41
N SER A 127 -0.04 8.79 -4.39
CA SER A 127 -0.13 9.72 -3.27
C SER A 127 1.04 9.51 -2.29
N LEU A 128 1.47 10.59 -1.66
CA LEU A 128 2.40 10.50 -0.53
C LEU A 128 1.63 9.98 0.68
N VAL A 129 2.07 8.85 1.22
CA VAL A 129 1.42 8.21 2.37
C VAL A 129 2.41 7.93 3.49
N GLN A 130 1.86 7.83 4.69
CA GLN A 130 2.48 7.13 5.80
C GLN A 130 1.89 5.72 5.85
N LEU A 131 2.71 4.71 5.61
CA LEU A 131 2.30 3.31 5.66
C LEU A 131 2.46 2.80 7.10
N ILE A 132 1.39 2.23 7.64
CA ILE A 132 1.28 1.77 9.03
C ILE A 132 0.91 0.30 9.04
N TRP A 133 1.54 -0.45 9.93
CA TRP A 133 1.14 -1.80 10.29
C TRP A 133 0.45 -1.80 11.64
N GLU A 134 -0.76 -2.34 11.72
CA GLU A 134 -1.51 -2.48 12.97
C GLU A 134 -1.53 -3.95 13.39
N THR A 135 -1.06 -4.27 14.58
CA THR A 135 -1.09 -5.64 15.10
C THR A 135 -2.49 -6.00 15.60
N ILE A 136 -2.94 -7.23 15.34
CA ILE A 136 -4.27 -7.75 15.71
C ILE A 136 -4.20 -9.01 16.58
#